data_AF-A0A944UHM3-F1
#
_entry.id   AF-A0A944UHM3-F1
#
_cell.length_a   1.000
_cell.length_b   1.000
_cell.length_c   1.000
_cell.angle_alpha   90.00
_cell.angle_beta   90.00
_cell.angle_gamma   90.00
#
_symmetry.space_group_name_H-M   'P 1'
#
loop_
_entity.id
_entity.type
_entity.pdbx_description
1 polymer ?
#
loop_
_entity_poly.entity_id
_entity_poly.type
_entity_poly.pdbx_seq_one_letter_code
_entity_poly.pdbx_strand_id
1 'polypeptide(L)'
;MKKNGYLKSNQRIVEADFVGGKRPVKMNDYFLLRASELSQPAPENHFLRMFGQSSRDLVNDSSVEGSIPQALMLMNGGVQHLLYDREAKLSKMLKRTGDFKSAVQFLFISFFCRPPTPDEMNTIERAIAEGMKKNDLSWALFNSTEFLFVQ
;
A
#
# COMPACT_ATOMS: atom_id res chain seq x y z
N MET A 1 -26.00 -12.70 -12.95
CA MET A 1 -24.65 -12.17 -12.63
C MET A 1 -24.63 -10.68 -12.93
N LYS A 2 -24.78 -9.80 -11.92
CA LYS A 2 -24.78 -8.33 -12.10
C LYS A 2 -23.37 -7.76 -11.86
N LYS A 3 -22.99 -6.78 -12.69
CA LYS A 3 -21.66 -6.49 -13.23
C LYS A 3 -20.99 -5.19 -12.73
N ASN A 4 -21.41 -4.57 -11.63
CA ASN A 4 -20.91 -3.23 -11.30
C ASN A 4 -20.25 -3.19 -9.91
N GLY A 5 -18.96 -2.85 -9.86
CA GLY A 5 -18.23 -2.54 -8.62
C GLY A 5 -18.84 -1.32 -7.93
N TYR A 6 -18.98 -1.40 -6.61
CA TYR A 6 -20.06 -0.73 -5.89
C TYR A 6 -19.73 0.64 -5.31
N LEU A 7 -18.54 1.21 -5.56
CA LEU A 7 -18.20 2.52 -4.98
C LEU A 7 -17.72 3.52 -6.04
N LYS A 8 -18.60 4.48 -6.34
CA LYS A 8 -18.22 5.74 -6.99
C LYS A 8 -17.63 6.67 -5.92
N SER A 9 -16.52 7.36 -6.21
CA SER A 9 -15.69 8.09 -5.24
C SER A 9 -16.37 9.29 -4.53
N ASN A 10 -17.68 9.46 -4.65
CA ASN A 10 -18.44 10.58 -4.10
C ASN A 10 -19.87 10.22 -3.61
N GLN A 11 -20.22 8.93 -3.48
CA GLN A 11 -21.53 8.51 -2.96
C GLN A 11 -21.44 7.94 -1.54
N ARG A 12 -22.50 8.16 -0.74
CA ARG A 12 -22.73 7.53 0.57
C ARG A 12 -22.64 6.00 0.41
N ILE A 13 -21.86 5.35 1.28
CA ILE A 13 -21.81 3.89 1.36
C ILE A 13 -23.23 3.37 1.61
N VAL A 14 -23.69 2.47 0.74
CA VAL A 14 -24.97 1.76 0.89
C VAL A 14 -24.74 0.35 1.45
N GLU A 15 -25.77 -0.30 1.99
CA GLU A 15 -25.64 -1.65 2.58
C GLU A 15 -25.12 -2.70 1.58
N ALA A 16 -25.32 -2.47 0.27
CA ALA A 16 -24.78 -3.32 -0.79
C ALA A 16 -23.24 -3.30 -0.87
N ASP A 17 -22.59 -2.29 -0.28
CA ASP A 17 -21.13 -2.14 -0.25
C ASP A 17 -20.51 -2.90 0.93
N PHE A 18 -21.33 -3.52 1.77
CA PHE A 18 -20.87 -4.17 2.99
C PHE A 18 -20.38 -5.57 2.67
N VAL A 19 -19.08 -5.80 2.88
CA VAL A 19 -18.51 -7.14 2.73
C VAL A 19 -18.85 -7.95 3.97
N GLY A 20 -19.71 -8.96 3.80
CA GLY A 20 -20.19 -9.79 4.91
C GLY A 20 -21.03 -9.04 5.94
N GLY A 21 -21.81 -8.04 5.51
CA GLY A 21 -22.68 -7.23 6.38
C GLY A 21 -21.94 -6.20 7.24
N LYS A 22 -20.61 -6.06 7.07
CA LYS A 22 -19.81 -5.06 7.76
C LYS A 22 -19.47 -3.89 6.83
N ARG A 23 -19.57 -2.68 7.37
CA ARG A 23 -19.11 -1.47 6.67
C ARG A 23 -17.62 -1.58 6.34
N PRO A 24 -17.19 -1.18 5.13
CA PRO A 24 -15.78 -1.12 4.79
C PRO A 24 -15.04 -0.24 5.79
N VAL A 25 -13.84 -0.66 6.19
CA VAL A 25 -13.00 0.15 7.07
C VAL A 25 -12.61 1.41 6.32
N LYS A 26 -12.96 2.57 6.86
CA LYS A 26 -12.50 3.86 6.35
C LYS A 26 -11.23 4.24 7.10
N MET A 27 -10.18 4.54 6.38
CA MET A 27 -8.92 5.05 6.92
C MET A 27 -8.56 6.32 6.15
N ASN A 28 -8.48 7.44 6.86
CA ASN A 28 -8.45 8.78 6.27
C ASN A 28 -9.60 8.95 5.26
N ASP A 29 -9.28 9.33 4.01
CA ASP A 29 -10.26 9.50 2.93
C ASP A 29 -10.50 8.23 2.09
N TYR A 30 -9.87 7.11 2.44
CA TYR A 30 -9.94 5.88 1.66
C TYR A 30 -10.83 4.82 2.33
N PHE A 31 -11.67 4.16 1.53
CA PHE A 31 -12.31 2.91 1.92
C PHE A 31 -11.39 1.74 1.56
N LEU A 32 -11.04 0.94 2.58
CA LEU A 32 -10.18 -0.22 2.41
C LEU A 32 -11.01 -1.39 1.87
N LEU A 33 -10.93 -1.56 0.55
CA LEU A 33 -11.66 -2.59 -0.20
C LEU A 33 -10.75 -3.26 -1.20
N ARG A 34 -11.15 -4.46 -1.65
CA ARG A 34 -10.42 -5.12 -2.72
C ARG A 34 -10.58 -4.33 -4.01
N ALA A 35 -9.56 -4.36 -4.86
CA ALA A 35 -9.61 -3.72 -6.18
C ALA A 35 -10.84 -4.15 -6.99
N SER A 36 -11.28 -5.41 -6.86
CA SER A 36 -12.47 -5.94 -7.54
C SER A 36 -13.81 -5.42 -6.99
N GLU A 37 -13.82 -4.85 -5.78
CA GLU A 37 -15.02 -4.33 -5.11
C GLU A 37 -15.22 -2.83 -5.40
N LEU A 38 -14.14 -2.14 -5.81
CA LEU A 38 -14.18 -0.73 -6.24
C LEU A 38 -14.87 -0.60 -7.60
N SER A 39 -15.39 0.60 -7.90
CA SER A 39 -15.83 0.90 -9.27
C SER A 39 -14.64 0.80 -10.24
N GLN A 40 -14.87 0.24 -11.43
CA GLN A 40 -13.84 -0.05 -12.42
C GLN A 40 -14.24 0.55 -13.78
N PRO A 41 -13.31 1.18 -14.52
CA PRO A 41 -11.94 1.55 -14.10
C PRO A 41 -11.96 2.60 -12.99
N ALA A 42 -10.89 2.68 -12.20
CA ALA A 42 -10.78 3.72 -11.19
C ALA A 42 -10.49 5.08 -11.86
N PRO A 43 -10.78 6.22 -11.18
CA PRO A 43 -10.43 7.55 -11.70
C PRO A 43 -8.94 7.71 -12.05
N GLU A 44 -8.60 8.64 -12.94
CA GLU A 44 -7.22 8.85 -13.42
C GLU A 44 -6.20 9.11 -12.30
N ASN A 45 -6.62 9.81 -11.25
CA ASN A 45 -5.79 10.10 -10.08
C ASN A 45 -5.81 9.00 -9.00
N HIS A 46 -6.46 7.86 -9.25
CA HIS A 46 -6.57 6.77 -8.30
C HIS A 46 -5.33 5.88 -8.34
N PHE A 47 -4.95 5.34 -7.17
CA PHE A 47 -3.79 4.47 -7.03
C PHE A 47 -3.76 3.34 -8.08
N LEU A 48 -4.88 2.60 -8.22
CA LEU A 48 -4.98 1.52 -9.21
C LEU A 48 -4.71 1.98 -10.64
N ARG A 49 -5.20 3.17 -11.03
CA ARG A 49 -4.99 3.69 -12.39
C ARG A 49 -3.53 4.04 -12.63
N MET A 50 -2.96 4.79 -11.69
CA MET A 50 -1.55 5.17 -11.72
C MET A 50 -0.62 3.95 -11.72
N PHE A 51 -1.00 2.86 -11.05
CA PHE A 51 -0.27 1.59 -10.98
C PHE A 51 -0.72 0.54 -12.00
N GLY A 52 -1.18 0.97 -13.19
CA GLY A 52 -1.27 0.08 -14.34
C GLY A 52 -2.63 -0.56 -14.62
N GLN A 53 -3.68 -0.18 -13.88
CA GLN A 53 -5.04 -0.63 -14.19
C GLN A 53 -5.49 -0.11 -15.56
N SER A 54 -5.91 -1.03 -16.43
CA SER A 54 -6.44 -0.72 -17.76
C SER A 54 -7.69 0.16 -17.72
N SER A 55 -7.82 1.04 -18.72
CA SER A 55 -9.01 1.87 -18.96
C SER A 55 -10.22 1.01 -19.33
N ARG A 56 -9.93 -0.18 -19.89
CA ARG A 56 -10.87 -1.07 -20.57
C ARG A 56 -11.48 -0.47 -21.85
N ASP A 57 -10.90 0.62 -22.38
CA ASP A 57 -11.28 1.20 -23.67
C ASP A 57 -10.58 0.48 -24.82
N LEU A 58 -9.33 0.07 -24.60
CA LEU A 58 -8.50 -0.68 -25.55
C LEU A 58 -8.05 -2.02 -24.97
N VAL A 59 -7.86 -3.01 -25.85
CA VAL A 59 -7.32 -4.31 -25.47
C VAL A 59 -5.86 -4.13 -25.05
N ASN A 60 -5.48 -4.72 -23.91
CA ASN A 60 -4.12 -4.70 -23.36
C ASN A 60 -3.60 -3.31 -22.94
N ASP A 61 -4.48 -2.39 -22.58
CA ASP A 61 -4.15 -1.04 -22.08
C ASP A 61 -3.72 -1.01 -20.59
N SER A 62 -3.28 -2.13 -20.03
CA SER A 62 -2.65 -2.16 -18.69
C SER A 62 -1.16 -1.94 -18.82
N SER A 63 -0.56 -1.21 -17.88
CA SER A 63 0.88 -0.98 -17.85
C SER A 63 1.51 -1.64 -16.64
N VAL A 64 2.72 -2.16 -16.82
CA VAL A 64 3.61 -2.57 -15.73
C VAL A 64 4.85 -1.67 -15.66
N GLU A 65 4.95 -0.69 -16.56
CA GLU A 65 6.07 0.23 -16.64
C GLU A 65 5.95 1.28 -15.56
N GLY A 66 7.02 1.43 -14.78
CA GLY A 66 7.04 2.42 -13.71
C GLY A 66 7.31 3.82 -14.25
N SER A 67 6.66 4.82 -13.67
CA SER A 67 6.72 6.20 -14.15
C SER A 67 7.07 7.21 -13.05
N ILE A 68 7.62 8.36 -13.42
CA ILE A 68 7.93 9.45 -12.49
C ILE A 68 6.71 9.85 -11.64
N PRO A 69 5.50 9.99 -12.21
CA PRO A 69 4.29 10.26 -11.43
C PRO A 69 3.97 9.19 -10.38
N GLN A 70 4.23 7.91 -10.65
CA GLN A 70 4.05 6.84 -9.64
C GLN A 70 5.05 7.00 -8.49
N ALA A 71 6.32 7.26 -8.79
CA ALA A 71 7.33 7.52 -7.77
C ALA A 71 6.96 8.73 -6.90
N LEU A 72 6.50 9.83 -7.53
CA LEU A 72 6.00 11.01 -6.81
C LEU A 72 4.75 10.70 -5.96
N MET A 73 3.86 9.83 -6.44
CA MET A 73 2.71 9.38 -5.68
C MET A 73 3.09 8.46 -4.52
N LEU A 74 4.16 7.65 -4.64
CA LEU A 74 4.71 6.90 -3.52
C LEU A 74 5.36 7.82 -2.50
N MET A 75 6.07 8.87 -2.95
CA MET A 75 6.79 9.82 -2.10
C MET A 75 5.88 10.85 -1.40
N ASN A 76 4.79 11.27 -2.04
CA ASN A 76 3.95 12.39 -1.57
C ASN A 76 2.44 12.09 -1.59
N GLY A 77 2.03 10.90 -2.03
CA GLY A 77 0.62 10.57 -2.18
C GLY A 77 -0.04 10.14 -0.87
N GLY A 78 -1.38 10.22 -0.85
CA GLY A 78 -2.21 9.91 0.32
C GLY A 78 -2.07 8.48 0.84
N VAL A 79 -1.53 7.56 0.04
CA VAL A 79 -1.26 6.17 0.44
C VAL A 79 -0.21 6.08 1.55
N GLN A 80 0.75 7.01 1.61
CA GLN A 80 1.71 7.03 2.73
C GLN A 80 1.00 7.18 4.07
N HIS A 81 -0.03 8.03 4.14
CA HIS A 81 -0.79 8.21 5.38
C HIS A 81 -1.52 6.94 5.82
N LEU A 82 -1.92 6.07 4.88
CA LEU A 82 -2.51 4.78 5.19
C LEU A 82 -1.50 3.81 5.82
N LEU A 83 -0.23 3.89 5.43
CA LEU A 83 0.82 3.02 5.96
C LEU A 83 1.23 3.43 7.39
N TYR A 84 1.26 4.73 7.69
CA TYR A 84 1.61 5.25 9.04
C TYR A 84 0.45 5.29 10.02
N ASP A 85 -0.78 5.10 9.54
CA ASP A 85 -1.93 5.14 10.41
C ASP A 85 -1.77 4.13 11.56
N ARG A 86 -2.09 4.55 12.79
CA ARG A 86 -1.96 3.70 13.98
C ARG A 86 -2.84 2.45 13.88
N GLU A 87 -3.94 2.56 13.15
CA GLU A 87 -4.88 1.49 12.91
C GLU A 87 -4.47 0.59 11.74
N ALA A 88 -3.42 0.95 10.99
CA ALA A 88 -2.92 0.14 9.88
C ALA A 88 -2.44 -1.22 10.40
N LYS A 89 -2.72 -2.27 9.61
CA LYS A 89 -2.33 -3.64 9.98
C LYS A 89 -0.83 -3.74 10.19
N LEU A 90 -0.04 -3.06 9.36
CA LEU A 90 1.42 -2.97 9.48
C LEU A 90 1.81 -2.36 10.84
N SER A 91 1.29 -1.18 11.18
CA SER A 91 1.52 -0.49 12.46
C SER A 91 1.13 -1.34 13.68
N LYS A 92 -0.02 -2.02 13.64
CA LYS A 92 -0.48 -2.90 14.72
C LYS A 92 0.45 -4.10 14.90
N MET A 93 0.86 -4.72 13.80
CA MET A 93 1.77 -5.87 13.83
C MET A 93 3.14 -5.46 14.36
N LEU A 94 3.71 -4.35 13.89
CA LEU A 94 4.97 -3.81 14.39
C LEU A 94 4.96 -3.53 15.90
N LYS A 95 3.86 -2.98 16.42
CA LYS A 95 3.69 -2.77 17.87
C LYS A 95 3.64 -4.08 18.66
N ARG A 96 3.04 -5.13 18.09
CA ARG A 96 2.86 -6.43 18.76
C ARG A 96 4.14 -7.27 18.76
N THR A 97 4.94 -7.16 17.71
CA THR A 97 6.12 -8.01 17.52
C THR A 97 7.18 -7.82 18.61
N GLY A 98 7.25 -6.63 19.24
CA GLY A 98 8.06 -6.35 20.45
C GLY A 98 9.57 -6.33 20.21
N ASP A 99 10.10 -7.39 19.61
CA ASP A 99 11.47 -7.53 19.16
C ASP A 99 11.73 -6.77 17.86
N PHE A 100 12.88 -6.09 17.82
CA PHE A 100 13.29 -5.27 16.69
C PHE A 100 13.59 -6.13 15.45
N LYS A 101 14.35 -7.22 15.60
CA LYS A 101 14.76 -8.07 14.48
C LYS A 101 13.56 -8.71 13.79
N SER A 102 12.63 -9.20 14.60
CA SER A 102 11.34 -9.74 14.14
C SER A 102 10.48 -8.67 13.44
N ALA A 103 10.53 -7.40 13.90
CA ALA A 103 9.84 -6.29 13.24
C ALA A 103 10.44 -5.96 11.86
N VAL A 104 11.78 -5.94 11.74
CA VAL A 104 12.45 -5.75 10.44
C VAL A 104 12.10 -6.88 9.48
N GLN A 105 12.17 -8.13 9.95
CA GLN A 105 11.80 -9.28 9.13
C GLN A 105 10.35 -9.20 8.63
N PHE A 106 9.42 -8.77 9.48
CA PHE A 106 8.04 -8.56 9.09
C PHE A 106 7.88 -7.48 8.02
N LEU A 107 8.62 -6.36 8.10
CA LEU A 107 8.60 -5.31 7.08
C LEU A 107 9.11 -5.82 5.74
N PHE A 108 10.24 -6.53 5.73
CA PHE A 108 10.83 -7.08 4.51
C PHE A 108 9.91 -8.09 3.82
N ILE A 109 9.28 -8.98 4.59
CA ILE A 109 8.28 -9.91 4.03
C ILE A 109 7.07 -9.14 3.49
N SER A 110 6.64 -8.07 4.16
CA SER A 110 5.46 -7.29 3.75
C SER A 110 5.70 -6.46 2.49
N PHE A 111 6.91 -5.93 2.28
CA PHE A 111 7.23 -5.07 1.14
C PHE A 111 7.90 -5.82 -0.02
N PHE A 112 8.78 -6.78 0.26
CA PHE A 112 9.61 -7.45 -0.75
C PHE A 112 9.36 -8.96 -0.86
N CYS A 113 8.43 -9.53 -0.08
CA CYS A 113 8.13 -10.96 -0.07
C CYS A 113 9.33 -11.88 0.23
N ARG A 114 10.39 -11.36 0.86
CA ARG A 114 11.60 -12.10 1.26
C ARG A 114 12.08 -11.66 2.66
N PRO A 115 12.87 -12.46 3.37
CA PRO A 115 13.57 -11.97 4.56
C PRO A 115 14.71 -11.00 4.20
N PRO A 116 15.11 -10.13 5.14
CA PRO A 116 16.30 -9.29 4.98
C PRO A 116 17.55 -10.17 4.92
N THR A 117 18.52 -9.76 4.11
CA THR A 117 19.85 -10.33 4.09
C THR A 117 20.64 -9.90 5.33
N PRO A 118 21.74 -10.60 5.70
CA PRO A 118 22.59 -10.20 6.82
C PRO A 118 23.13 -8.77 6.70
N ASP A 119 23.52 -8.36 5.48
CA ASP A 119 24.07 -7.03 5.22
C ASP A 119 23.03 -5.92 5.36
N GLU A 120 21.80 -6.16 4.90
CA GLU A 120 20.68 -5.25 5.09
C GLU A 120 20.31 -5.11 6.57
N MET A 121 20.29 -6.21 7.32
CA MET A 121 20.03 -6.19 8.75
C MET A 121 21.09 -5.35 9.49
N ASN A 122 22.37 -5.58 9.20
CA ASN A 122 23.48 -4.81 9.78
C ASN A 122 23.39 -3.32 9.45
N THR A 123 22.99 -2.98 8.21
CA THR A 123 22.83 -1.60 7.77
C THR A 123 21.70 -0.90 8.53
N ILE A 124 20.57 -1.58 8.73
CA ILE A 124 19.42 -1.03 9.46
C ILE A 124 19.76 -0.88 10.95
N GLU A 125 20.42 -1.87 11.55
CA GLU A 125 20.87 -1.79 12.94
C GLU A 125 21.79 -0.57 13.17
N ARG A 126 22.72 -0.33 12.24
CA ARG A 126 23.59 0.86 12.27
C ARG A 126 22.79 2.16 12.13
N ALA A 127 21.89 2.25 11.15
CA ALA A 127 21.09 3.45 10.93
C ALA A 127 20.23 3.83 12.15
N ILE A 128 19.73 2.82 12.89
CA ILE A 128 18.97 3.05 14.13
C ILE A 128 19.88 3.46 15.28
N ALA A 129 21.08 2.87 15.40
CA ALA A 129 22.07 3.32 16.36
C ALA A 129 22.46 4.80 16.13
N GLU A 130 22.46 5.25 14.87
CA GLU A 130 22.69 6.64 14.45
C GLU A 130 21.46 7.55 14.66
N GLY A 131 20.32 7.02 15.09
CA GLY A 131 19.14 7.80 15.51
C GLY A 131 17.92 7.72 14.58
N MET A 132 17.92 6.85 13.57
CA MET A 132 16.75 6.61 12.71
C MET A 132 15.56 6.08 13.54
N LYS A 133 14.37 6.66 13.37
CA LYS A 133 13.17 6.16 14.05
C LYS A 133 12.63 4.94 13.32
N LYS A 134 11.97 4.04 14.06
CA LYS A 134 11.31 2.84 13.49
C LYS A 134 10.27 3.16 12.40
N ASN A 135 9.62 4.32 12.49
CA ASN A 135 8.67 4.77 11.47
C ASN A 135 9.37 5.15 10.17
N ASP A 136 10.57 5.74 10.26
CA ASP A 136 11.37 6.17 9.11
C ASP A 136 11.85 4.95 8.31
N LEU A 137 12.06 3.81 8.97
CA LEU A 137 12.37 2.55 8.29
C LEU A 137 11.23 2.10 7.37
N SER A 138 9.97 2.15 7.83
CA SER A 138 8.84 1.77 6.97
C SER A 138 8.74 2.69 5.75
N TRP A 139 9.09 3.96 5.91
CA TRP A 139 9.17 4.93 4.82
C TRP A 139 10.27 4.62 3.82
N ALA A 140 11.47 4.34 4.33
CA ALA A 140 12.63 4.03 3.52
C ALA A 140 12.42 2.74 2.70
N LEU A 141 11.82 1.71 3.29
CA LEU A 141 11.53 0.46 2.59
C LEU A 141 10.44 0.64 1.53
N PHE A 142 9.38 1.40 1.83
CA PHE A 142 8.31 1.66 0.87
C PHE A 142 8.75 2.52 -0.32
N ASN A 143 9.71 3.42 -0.12
CA ASN A 143 10.25 4.27 -1.18
C ASN A 143 11.54 3.70 -1.79
N SER A 144 11.94 2.46 -1.46
CA SER A 144 13.17 1.87 -1.99
C SER A 144 13.02 1.53 -3.48
N THR A 145 14.14 1.52 -4.20
CA THR A 145 14.15 1.12 -5.62
C THR A 145 13.73 -0.34 -5.81
N GLU A 146 14.00 -1.18 -4.82
CA GLU A 146 13.55 -2.59 -4.81
C GLU A 146 12.03 -2.71 -4.64
N PHE A 147 11.39 -1.76 -3.94
CA PHE A 147 9.92 -1.68 -3.91
C PHE A 147 9.36 -1.20 -5.24
N LEU A 148 10.05 -0.24 -5.87
CA LEU A 148 9.62 0.39 -7.11
C LEU A 148 9.64 -0.56 -8.31
N PHE A 149 10.47 -1.60 -8.32
CA PHE A 149 10.55 -2.54 -9.45
C PHE A 149 11.02 -3.93 -9.03
N VAL A 150 10.14 -4.92 -9.15
CA VAL A 150 10.58 -6.28 -9.47
C VAL A 150 10.63 -6.34 -10.99
N GLN A 151 11.83 -6.32 -11.55
CA GLN A 151 12.09 -6.63 -12.94
C GLN A 151 12.52 -8.10 -13.05
#